data_AF-A0A6L7A4Y6-F1
#
_entry.id   AF-A0A6L7A4Y6-F1
#
_cell.length_a   1.000
_cell.length_b   1.000
_cell.length_c   1.000
_cell.angle_alpha   90.00
_cell.angle_beta   90.00
_cell.angle_gamma   90.00
#
_symmetry.space_group_name_H-M   'P 1'
#
loop_
_entity.id
_entity.type
_entity.pdbx_description
1 polymer ?
#
loop_
_entity_poly.entity_id
_entity_poly.type
_entity_poly.pdbx_seq_one_letter_code
_entity_poly.pdbx_strand_id
1 'polypeptide(L)'
;MKLQNSFRDYTAESALFVRRALVAFLGILLLTGVLIANLYNLQIVRFTDYQTRSNENRIKLVPIAPSRGIIYDRNGIPLALNRTIYQIEMMPEKVDNVQQTLDALRSVVDLTDDDIAAFRKERARSHRFTSIPVKTNLTEVQVARFAVNQYRFPGVEVKGYKRRYYPYGSALTHVIGYVSKINDKDVERLNNDGKLANYAATHDIGKLGIERYYEDVLHGQTGYEEVEVNNRGRVIRQLKEVPPQAGHDIYLTLDLKLQQYIETLLAGSRAAVV
;
A
#
# COMPACT_ATOMS: atom_id res chain seq x y z
N MET A 1 -73.14 -51.22 -36.38
CA MET A 1 -73.76 -50.87 -35.08
C MET A 1 -72.76 -50.02 -34.30
N LYS A 2 -72.87 -48.69 -34.36
CA LYS A 2 -71.97 -47.76 -33.65
C LYS A 2 -72.49 -47.61 -32.22
N LEU A 3 -71.77 -48.13 -31.24
CA LEU A 3 -72.00 -47.86 -29.82
C LEU A 3 -71.56 -46.42 -29.54
N GLN A 4 -72.51 -45.48 -29.52
CA GLN A 4 -72.31 -44.16 -28.94
C GLN A 4 -72.25 -44.30 -27.41
N ASN A 5 -71.08 -44.04 -26.84
CA ASN A 5 -70.93 -43.93 -25.39
C ASN A 5 -71.66 -42.67 -24.89
N SER A 6 -72.81 -42.89 -24.25
CA SER A 6 -73.78 -41.87 -23.83
C SER A 6 -73.43 -41.11 -22.53
N PHE A 7 -72.16 -41.03 -22.12
CA PHE A 7 -71.78 -40.40 -20.84
C PHE A 7 -70.48 -39.57 -20.87
N ARG A 8 -70.03 -39.08 -22.03
CA ARG A 8 -68.88 -38.16 -22.11
C ARG A 8 -69.23 -36.91 -22.88
N ASP A 9 -69.39 -35.81 -22.15
CA ASP A 9 -69.61 -34.49 -22.73
C ASP A 9 -68.26 -33.84 -23.08
N TYR A 10 -67.78 -34.14 -24.28
CA TYR A 10 -66.52 -33.61 -24.82
C TYR A 10 -66.50 -32.07 -24.88
N THR A 11 -67.66 -31.41 -24.96
CA THR A 11 -67.73 -29.94 -24.97
C THR A 11 -67.53 -29.34 -23.58
N ALA A 12 -68.07 -29.99 -22.54
CA ALA A 12 -67.84 -29.60 -21.15
C ALA A 12 -66.39 -29.87 -20.69
N GLU A 13 -65.81 -31.01 -21.07
CA GLU A 13 -64.40 -31.35 -20.75
C GLU A 13 -63.42 -30.38 -21.44
N SER A 14 -63.65 -30.03 -22.70
CA SER A 14 -62.82 -29.07 -23.44
C SER A 14 -62.95 -27.65 -22.90
N ALA A 15 -64.16 -27.19 -22.55
CA ALA A 15 -64.36 -25.88 -21.90
C ALA A 15 -63.66 -25.80 -20.53
N LEU A 16 -63.69 -26.88 -19.74
CA LEU A 16 -62.98 -26.96 -18.47
C LEU A 16 -61.45 -26.91 -18.65
N PHE A 17 -60.93 -27.60 -19.66
CA PHE A 17 -59.51 -27.59 -20.02
C PHE A 17 -59.06 -26.20 -20.48
N VAL A 18 -59.81 -25.57 -21.38
CA VAL A 18 -59.52 -24.21 -21.89
C VAL A 18 -59.56 -23.18 -20.76
N ARG A 19 -60.52 -23.29 -19.83
CA ARG A 19 -60.60 -22.39 -18.67
C ARG A 19 -59.40 -22.57 -17.73
N ARG A 20 -58.96 -23.81 -17.47
CA ARG A 20 -57.74 -24.08 -16.67
C ARG A 20 -56.48 -23.56 -17.37
N ALA A 21 -56.37 -23.74 -18.68
CA ALA A 21 -55.26 -23.23 -19.48
C ALA A 21 -55.21 -21.70 -19.47
N LEU A 22 -56.35 -21.02 -19.58
CA LEU A 22 -56.44 -19.56 -19.49
C LEU A 22 -56.05 -19.03 -18.11
N VAL A 23 -56.50 -19.69 -17.03
CA VAL A 23 -56.12 -19.31 -15.66
C VAL A 23 -54.62 -19.50 -15.44
N ALA A 24 -54.05 -20.62 -15.89
CA ALA A 24 -52.61 -20.86 -15.81
C ALA A 24 -51.81 -19.84 -16.63
N PHE A 25 -52.27 -19.51 -17.85
CA PHE A 25 -51.64 -18.52 -18.72
C PHE A 25 -51.65 -17.12 -18.08
N LEU A 26 -52.79 -16.69 -17.52
CA LEU A 26 -52.87 -15.42 -16.79
C LEU A 26 -51.99 -15.41 -15.54
N GLY A 27 -51.91 -16.54 -14.83
CA GLY A 27 -51.01 -16.69 -13.69
C GLY A 27 -49.53 -16.55 -14.08
N ILE A 28 -49.12 -17.20 -15.17
CA ILE A 28 -47.76 -17.07 -15.71
C ILE A 28 -47.49 -15.62 -16.13
N LEU A 29 -48.42 -14.98 -16.84
CA LEU A 29 -48.26 -13.61 -17.32
C LEU A 29 -48.11 -12.61 -16.17
N LEU A 30 -48.86 -12.80 -15.08
CA LEU A 30 -48.73 -12.00 -13.87
C LEU A 30 -47.36 -12.21 -13.21
N LEU A 31 -46.91 -13.45 -13.04
CA LEU A 31 -45.59 -13.75 -12.47
C LEU A 31 -44.45 -13.18 -13.34
N THR A 32 -44.57 -13.28 -14.66
CA THR A 32 -43.62 -12.66 -15.59
C THR A 32 -43.62 -11.14 -15.44
N GLY A 33 -44.80 -10.52 -15.28
CA GLY A 33 -44.91 -9.08 -15.01
C GLY A 33 -44.19 -8.65 -13.73
N VAL A 34 -44.31 -9.44 -12.65
CA VAL A 34 -43.59 -9.20 -11.39
C VAL A 34 -42.07 -9.30 -11.60
N LEU A 35 -41.59 -10.29 -12.36
CA LEU A 35 -40.17 -10.42 -12.68
C LEU A 35 -39.65 -9.25 -13.51
N ILE A 36 -40.40 -8.80 -14.53
CA ILE A 36 -40.02 -7.64 -15.35
C ILE A 36 -39.99 -6.37 -14.50
N ALA A 37 -40.96 -6.15 -13.62
CA ALA A 37 -41.00 -5.01 -12.72
C ALA A 37 -39.81 -5.00 -11.74
N ASN A 38 -39.44 -6.17 -11.21
CA ASN A 38 -38.25 -6.33 -10.37
C ASN A 38 -36.97 -6.01 -11.17
N LEU A 39 -36.87 -6.53 -12.38
CA LEU A 39 -35.73 -6.33 -13.27
C LEU A 39 -35.58 -4.86 -13.67
N TYR A 40 -36.69 -4.16 -13.95
CA TYR A 40 -36.71 -2.71 -14.17
C TYR A 40 -36.26 -1.92 -12.94
N ASN A 41 -36.72 -2.31 -11.74
CA ASN A 41 -36.28 -1.68 -10.49
C ASN A 41 -34.76 -1.83 -10.30
N LEU A 42 -34.23 -3.02 -10.58
CA LEU A 42 -32.80 -3.31 -10.46
C LEU A 42 -31.97 -2.56 -11.51
N GLN A 43 -32.42 -2.55 -12.77
CA GLN A 43 -31.65 -2.02 -13.90
C GLN A 43 -31.77 -0.52 -14.12
N ILE A 44 -32.90 0.11 -13.77
CA ILE A 44 -33.13 1.54 -14.05
C ILE A 44 -33.08 2.35 -12.75
N VAL A 45 -33.85 1.96 -11.73
CA VAL A 45 -33.97 2.75 -10.49
C VAL A 45 -32.69 2.67 -9.65
N ARG A 46 -32.06 1.49 -9.56
CA ARG A 46 -30.85 1.27 -8.75
C ARG A 46 -29.56 1.18 -9.57
N PHE A 47 -29.60 1.55 -10.86
CA PHE A 47 -28.43 1.49 -11.75
C PHE A 47 -27.21 2.22 -11.17
N THR A 48 -27.44 3.45 -10.71
CA THR A 48 -26.40 4.32 -10.14
C THR A 48 -25.83 3.78 -8.84
N ASP A 49 -26.66 3.15 -8.01
CA ASP A 49 -26.24 2.57 -6.73
C ASP A 49 -25.38 1.32 -6.93
N TYR A 50 -25.74 0.45 -7.88
CA TYR A 50 -24.96 -0.78 -8.16
C TYR A 50 -23.70 -0.50 -8.98
N GLN A 51 -23.72 0.47 -9.88
CA GLN A 51 -22.53 0.88 -10.63
C GLN A 51 -21.50 1.55 -9.71
N THR A 52 -21.95 2.41 -8.79
CA THR A 52 -21.08 3.03 -7.76
C THR A 52 -20.50 1.96 -6.83
N ARG A 53 -21.31 0.99 -6.36
CA ARG A 53 -20.80 -0.14 -5.54
C ARG A 53 -19.82 -1.05 -6.29
N SER A 54 -19.99 -1.22 -7.60
CA SER A 54 -19.01 -1.97 -8.42
C SER A 54 -17.72 -1.17 -8.63
N ASN A 55 -17.81 0.15 -8.75
CA ASN A 55 -16.65 1.03 -8.89
C ASN A 55 -15.89 1.21 -7.56
N GLU A 56 -16.58 1.36 -6.43
CA GLU A 56 -15.96 1.43 -5.09
C GLU A 56 -15.21 0.13 -4.74
N ASN A 57 -15.70 -1.03 -5.19
CA ASN A 57 -14.98 -2.29 -5.04
C ASN A 57 -13.75 -2.41 -5.96
N ARG A 58 -13.66 -1.60 -7.01
CA ARG A 58 -12.58 -1.66 -8.02
C ARG A 58 -11.58 -0.51 -7.88
N ILE A 59 -11.97 0.63 -7.34
CA ILE A 59 -11.10 1.82 -7.20
C ILE A 59 -10.62 1.89 -5.75
N LYS A 60 -9.31 1.83 -5.57
CA LYS A 60 -8.66 1.95 -4.27
C LYS A 60 -7.88 3.25 -4.20
N LEU A 61 -8.00 3.97 -3.09
CA LEU A 61 -7.10 5.07 -2.78
C LEU A 61 -5.82 4.51 -2.15
N VAL A 62 -4.67 4.88 -2.70
CA VAL A 62 -3.35 4.51 -2.18
C VAL A 62 -2.61 5.78 -1.80
N PRO A 63 -2.19 5.93 -0.53
CA PRO A 63 -1.46 7.13 -0.09
C PRO A 63 -0.03 7.12 -0.65
N ILE A 64 0.48 8.31 -0.99
CA ILE A 64 1.84 8.53 -1.51
C ILE A 64 2.62 9.36 -0.48
N ALA A 65 3.70 8.79 0.04
CA ALA A 65 4.53 9.46 1.04
C ALA A 65 5.25 10.69 0.47
N PRO A 66 5.32 11.81 1.21
CA PRO A 66 6.08 12.98 0.79
C PRO A 66 7.59 12.77 0.88
N SER A 67 8.33 13.55 0.09
CA SER A 67 9.78 13.65 0.28
C SER A 67 10.07 14.54 1.48
N ARG A 68 10.81 14.03 2.46
CA ARG A 68 11.21 14.80 3.64
C ARG A 68 12.13 15.96 3.27
N GLY A 69 11.99 17.12 3.91
CA GLY A 69 12.84 18.29 3.71
C GLY A 69 14.31 18.04 4.06
N ILE A 70 15.23 18.71 3.38
CA ILE A 70 16.68 18.63 3.60
C ILE A 70 17.06 19.59 4.73
N ILE A 71 17.97 19.15 5.61
CA ILE A 71 18.52 20.01 6.66
C ILE A 71 19.88 20.52 6.19
N TYR A 72 20.06 21.84 6.21
CA TYR A 72 21.26 22.55 5.83
C TYR A 72 21.89 23.26 7.02
N ASP A 73 23.21 23.38 6.95
CA ASP A 73 24.03 24.25 7.78
C ASP A 73 23.86 25.74 7.39
N ARG A 74 24.40 26.67 8.19
CA ARG A 74 24.43 28.11 7.87
C ARG A 74 25.11 28.42 6.53
N ASN A 75 26.03 27.54 6.11
CA ASN A 75 26.79 27.67 4.86
C ASN A 75 26.12 26.96 3.67
N GLY A 76 24.90 26.43 3.82
CA GLY A 76 24.19 25.69 2.77
C GLY A 76 24.71 24.26 2.55
N ILE A 77 25.50 23.72 3.47
CA ILE A 77 25.98 22.33 3.40
C ILE A 77 24.87 21.39 3.91
N PRO A 78 24.45 20.38 3.15
CA PRO A 78 23.38 19.49 3.57
C PRO A 78 23.85 18.50 4.65
N LEU A 79 23.24 18.59 5.82
CA LEU A 79 23.54 17.79 7.02
C LEU A 79 22.70 16.51 7.10
N ALA A 80 21.47 16.53 6.56
CA ALA A 80 20.59 15.36 6.50
C ALA A 80 19.87 15.32 5.15
N LEU A 81 20.09 14.23 4.42
CA LEU A 81 19.68 14.04 3.02
C LEU A 81 18.80 12.80 2.86
N ASN A 82 18.10 12.71 1.73
CA ASN A 82 17.38 11.49 1.37
C ASN A 82 18.17 10.73 0.31
N ARG A 83 18.50 9.47 0.56
CA ARG A 83 19.10 8.55 -0.41
C ARG A 83 18.10 7.47 -0.79
N THR A 84 18.05 7.13 -2.08
CA THR A 84 17.29 5.96 -2.53
C THR A 84 18.01 4.71 -2.09
N ILE A 85 17.35 3.92 -1.25
CA ILE A 85 17.79 2.60 -0.84
C ILE A 85 16.93 1.59 -1.57
N TYR A 86 17.57 0.71 -2.33
CA TYR A 86 16.88 -0.39 -3.00
C TYR A 86 16.76 -1.59 -2.06
N GLN A 87 15.60 -2.23 -2.08
CA GLN A 87 15.37 -3.50 -1.42
C GLN A 87 14.56 -4.41 -2.34
N ILE A 88 14.74 -5.72 -2.18
CA ILE A 88 13.82 -6.71 -2.75
C ILE A 88 12.79 -7.07 -1.69
N GLU A 89 11.55 -7.19 -2.12
CA GLU A 89 10.41 -7.55 -1.28
C GLU A 89 9.50 -8.52 -2.01
N MET A 90 8.77 -9.34 -1.25
CA MET A 90 7.82 -10.28 -1.83
C MET A 90 6.57 -10.38 -0.98
N MET A 91 5.43 -10.64 -1.61
CA MET A 91 4.22 -11.09 -0.94
C MET A 91 4.22 -12.62 -0.94
N PRO A 92 4.41 -13.31 0.20
CA PRO A 92 4.57 -14.76 0.23
C PRO A 92 3.39 -15.52 -0.40
N GLU A 93 2.18 -14.96 -0.37
CA GLU A 93 0.98 -15.54 -0.99
C GLU A 93 0.97 -15.45 -2.53
N LYS A 94 1.81 -14.59 -3.11
CA LYS A 94 1.96 -14.44 -4.57
C LYS A 94 3.16 -15.21 -5.13
N VAL A 95 3.91 -15.92 -4.27
CA VAL A 95 5.11 -16.68 -4.63
C VAL A 95 4.80 -18.16 -4.47
N ASP A 96 4.93 -18.94 -5.55
CA ASP A 96 4.57 -20.36 -5.57
C ASP A 96 5.38 -21.18 -4.56
N ASN A 97 6.72 -21.05 -4.61
CA ASN A 97 7.64 -21.75 -3.73
C ASN A 97 8.60 -20.75 -3.06
N VAL A 98 8.22 -20.28 -1.88
CA VAL A 98 8.99 -19.29 -1.12
C VAL A 98 10.41 -19.77 -0.82
N GLN A 99 10.57 -21.01 -0.33
CA GLN A 99 11.89 -21.51 0.05
C GLN A 99 12.84 -21.62 -1.15
N GLN A 100 12.36 -22.19 -2.26
CA GLN A 100 13.14 -22.28 -3.51
C GLN A 100 13.52 -20.89 -4.04
N THR A 101 12.62 -19.91 -3.91
CA THR A 101 12.87 -18.52 -4.29
C THR A 101 13.99 -17.91 -3.44
N LEU A 102 13.93 -18.08 -2.12
CA LEU A 102 14.97 -17.58 -1.20
C LEU A 102 16.34 -18.20 -1.51
N ASP A 103 16.39 -19.51 -1.74
CA ASP A 103 17.65 -20.20 -2.04
C ASP A 103 18.23 -19.76 -3.40
N ALA A 104 17.39 -19.57 -4.41
CA ALA A 104 17.82 -19.05 -5.71
C ALA A 104 18.33 -17.59 -5.61
N LEU A 105 17.70 -16.76 -4.78
CA LEU A 105 18.12 -15.36 -4.56
C LEU A 105 19.50 -15.22 -3.93
N ARG A 106 20.00 -16.25 -3.22
CA ARG A 106 21.39 -16.27 -2.70
C ARG A 106 22.41 -16.00 -3.79
N SER A 107 22.23 -16.61 -4.96
CA SER A 107 23.16 -16.45 -6.10
C SER A 107 23.04 -15.11 -6.83
N VAL A 108 21.90 -14.43 -6.70
CA VAL A 108 21.57 -13.24 -7.50
C VAL A 108 21.87 -11.95 -6.73
N VAL A 109 21.47 -11.89 -5.45
CA VAL A 109 21.59 -10.69 -4.61
C VAL A 109 22.45 -10.90 -3.37
N ASP A 110 23.21 -12.00 -3.32
CA ASP A 110 24.03 -12.38 -2.16
C ASP A 110 23.19 -12.45 -0.87
N LEU A 111 22.04 -13.12 -0.95
CA LEU A 111 21.14 -13.31 0.20
C LEU A 111 21.81 -14.19 1.26
N THR A 112 21.89 -13.69 2.50
CA THR A 112 22.52 -14.41 3.61
C THR A 112 21.50 -15.17 4.47
N ASP A 113 21.98 -16.03 5.37
CA ASP A 113 21.11 -16.70 6.34
C ASP A 113 20.46 -15.71 7.32
N ASP A 114 21.18 -14.64 7.67
CA ASP A 114 20.66 -13.56 8.51
C ASP A 114 19.52 -12.80 7.83
N ASP A 115 19.64 -12.54 6.52
CA ASP A 115 18.55 -11.92 5.74
C ASP A 115 17.30 -12.81 5.76
N ILE A 116 17.46 -14.12 5.59
CA ILE A 116 16.35 -15.09 5.60
C ILE A 116 15.71 -15.18 7.00
N ALA A 117 16.52 -15.15 8.06
CA ALA A 117 16.03 -15.13 9.44
C ALA A 117 15.23 -13.84 9.72
N ALA A 118 15.71 -12.69 9.26
CA ALA A 118 15.02 -11.41 9.37
C ALA A 118 13.70 -11.42 8.58
N PHE A 119 13.69 -11.93 7.34
CA PHE A 119 12.49 -12.10 6.53
C PHE A 119 11.44 -12.97 7.23
N ARG A 120 11.83 -14.12 7.80
CA ARG A 120 10.92 -15.02 8.53
C ARG A 120 10.33 -14.34 9.77
N LYS A 121 11.15 -13.57 10.50
CA LYS A 121 10.72 -12.80 11.66
C LYS A 121 9.71 -11.72 11.28
N GLU A 122 9.96 -10.96 10.21
CA GLU A 122 9.03 -9.93 9.74
C GLU A 122 7.73 -10.55 9.19
N ARG A 123 7.82 -11.70 8.51
CA ARG A 123 6.65 -12.46 8.05
C ARG A 123 5.73 -12.87 9.19
N ALA A 124 6.28 -13.31 10.31
CA ALA A 124 5.49 -13.70 11.48
C ALA A 124 4.77 -12.52 12.16
N ARG A 125 5.32 -11.31 12.01
CA ARG A 125 4.77 -10.06 12.58
C ARG A 125 3.80 -9.34 11.65
N SER A 126 3.87 -9.65 10.36
CA SER A 126 3.07 -8.98 9.33
C SER A 126 1.71 -9.64 9.16
N HIS A 127 0.73 -8.87 8.69
CA HIS A 127 -0.57 -9.40 8.32
C HIS A 127 -0.51 -10.17 6.98
N ARG A 128 -1.54 -10.97 6.69
CA ARG A 128 -1.68 -11.64 5.39
C ARG A 128 -1.72 -10.62 4.25
N PHE A 129 -1.13 -10.99 3.11
CA PHE A 129 -1.03 -10.13 1.92
C PHE A 129 -0.19 -8.86 2.12
N THR A 130 0.79 -8.89 3.01
CA THR A 130 1.77 -7.80 3.18
C THR A 130 3.01 -8.07 2.33
N SER A 131 3.52 -7.04 1.65
CA SER A 131 4.83 -7.11 0.98
C SER A 131 5.93 -7.06 2.05
N ILE A 132 6.73 -8.13 2.14
CA ILE A 132 7.74 -8.29 3.19
C ILE A 132 9.12 -8.10 2.58
N PRO A 133 9.99 -7.26 3.17
CA PRO A 133 11.36 -7.08 2.70
C PRO A 133 12.15 -8.38 2.87
N VAL A 134 12.82 -8.80 1.79
CA VAL A 134 13.65 -10.00 1.72
C VAL A 134 15.11 -9.65 1.97
N LYS A 135 15.61 -8.61 1.28
CA LYS A 135 16.96 -8.05 1.47
C LYS A 135 16.90 -6.55 1.31
N THR A 136 17.45 -5.83 2.29
CA THR A 136 17.49 -4.37 2.31
C THR A 136 18.89 -3.86 1.98
N ASN A 137 19.02 -2.57 1.65
CA ASN A 137 20.31 -1.93 1.35
C ASN A 137 21.08 -2.59 0.20
N LEU A 138 20.39 -2.94 -0.89
CA LEU A 138 21.00 -3.52 -2.08
C LEU A 138 21.99 -2.54 -2.71
N THR A 139 23.14 -3.07 -3.12
CA THR A 139 24.07 -2.32 -3.97
C THR A 139 23.53 -2.21 -5.39
N GLU A 140 23.97 -1.21 -6.16
CA GLU A 140 23.57 -1.06 -7.56
C GLU A 140 23.86 -2.32 -8.39
N VAL A 141 24.97 -3.01 -8.10
CA VAL A 141 25.34 -4.28 -8.74
C VAL A 141 24.34 -5.40 -8.40
N GLN A 142 23.88 -5.48 -7.15
CA GLN A 142 22.86 -6.45 -6.75
C GLN A 142 21.50 -6.13 -7.38
N VAL A 143 21.13 -4.85 -7.46
CA VAL A 143 19.93 -4.40 -8.17
C VAL A 143 19.99 -4.79 -9.64
N ALA A 144 21.10 -4.53 -10.31
CA ALA A 144 21.29 -4.87 -11.73
C ALA A 144 21.24 -6.40 -11.96
N ARG A 145 21.91 -7.20 -11.11
CA ARG A 145 21.83 -8.67 -11.16
C ARG A 145 20.42 -9.19 -10.97
N PHE A 146 19.64 -8.59 -10.07
CA PHE A 146 18.24 -8.94 -9.89
C PHE A 146 17.39 -8.53 -11.09
N ALA A 147 17.56 -7.32 -11.61
CA ALA A 147 16.77 -6.79 -12.72
C ALA A 147 16.84 -7.70 -13.96
N VAL A 148 18.03 -8.18 -14.33
CA VAL A 148 18.17 -9.12 -15.47
C VAL A 148 17.57 -10.51 -15.20
N ASN A 149 17.42 -10.89 -13.92
CA ASN A 149 16.83 -12.17 -13.51
C ASN A 149 15.36 -12.04 -13.06
N GLN A 150 14.74 -10.87 -13.14
CA GLN A 150 13.42 -10.60 -12.55
C GLN A 150 12.34 -11.55 -13.07
N TYR A 151 12.41 -11.94 -14.34
CA TYR A 151 11.49 -12.89 -14.98
C TYR A 151 11.45 -14.27 -14.30
N ARG A 152 12.53 -14.66 -13.59
CA ARG A 152 12.65 -15.94 -12.86
C ARG A 152 11.96 -15.91 -11.49
N PHE A 153 11.64 -14.72 -10.97
CA PHE A 153 11.15 -14.52 -9.61
C PHE A 153 9.76 -13.85 -9.62
N PRO A 154 8.72 -14.51 -10.16
CA PRO A 154 7.37 -13.99 -10.12
C PRO A 154 6.93 -13.77 -8.67
N GLY A 155 6.46 -12.56 -8.35
CA GLY A 155 6.04 -12.18 -7.00
C GLY A 155 7.13 -11.56 -6.12
N VAL A 156 8.37 -11.45 -6.63
CA VAL A 156 9.45 -10.68 -6.00
C VAL A 156 9.64 -9.37 -6.76
N GLU A 157 9.61 -8.26 -6.04
CA GLU A 157 9.72 -6.91 -6.60
C GLU A 157 10.97 -6.23 -6.04
N VAL A 158 11.67 -5.47 -6.88
CA VAL A 158 12.69 -4.52 -6.44
C VAL A 158 12.05 -3.14 -6.30
N LYS A 159 12.16 -2.54 -5.12
CA LYS A 159 11.62 -1.21 -4.84
C LYS A 159 12.69 -0.29 -4.28
N GLY A 160 12.68 0.94 -4.76
CA GLY A 160 13.50 2.03 -4.23
C GLY A 160 12.70 2.83 -3.22
N TYR A 161 13.21 2.94 -2.01
CA TYR A 161 12.64 3.76 -0.95
C TYR A 161 13.58 4.92 -0.64
N LYS A 162 13.05 6.14 -0.53
CA LYS A 162 13.83 7.26 0.00
C LYS A 162 14.02 7.05 1.50
N ARG A 163 15.26 6.88 1.94
CA ARG A 163 15.64 6.80 3.35
C ARG A 163 16.56 7.94 3.73
N ARG A 164 16.51 8.32 5.00
CA ARG A 164 17.34 9.40 5.53
C ARG A 164 18.80 8.97 5.66
N TYR A 165 19.71 9.86 5.29
CA TYR A 165 21.15 9.68 5.28
C TYR A 165 21.84 10.87 5.94
N TYR A 166 22.75 10.59 6.87
CA TYR A 166 23.50 11.58 7.64
C TYR A 166 24.99 11.49 7.25
N PRO A 167 25.49 12.35 6.34
CA PRO A 167 26.85 12.24 5.80
C PRO A 167 27.95 12.38 6.85
N TYR A 168 27.66 13.13 7.94
CA TYR A 168 28.64 13.51 8.95
C TYR A 168 28.53 12.73 10.27
N GLY A 169 27.66 11.71 10.32
CA GLY A 169 27.61 10.73 11.40
C GLY A 169 27.60 11.31 12.82
N SER A 170 28.59 10.91 13.63
CA SER A 170 28.65 11.16 15.06
C SER A 170 28.66 12.64 15.44
N ALA A 171 29.29 13.49 14.61
CA ALA A 171 29.47 14.93 14.84
C ALA A 171 28.17 15.66 15.15
N LEU A 172 27.06 15.17 14.60
CA LEU A 172 25.77 15.84 14.61
C LEU A 172 24.66 15.04 15.30
N THR A 173 24.97 13.87 15.87
CA THR A 173 23.96 12.93 16.40
C THR A 173 22.96 13.57 17.36
N HIS A 174 23.43 14.38 18.31
CA HIS A 174 22.56 14.95 19.34
C HIS A 174 21.74 16.13 18.84
N VAL A 175 22.37 17.01 18.04
CA VAL A 175 21.75 18.25 17.57
C VAL A 175 20.81 17.99 16.39
N ILE A 176 21.25 17.25 15.37
CA ILE A 176 20.40 16.88 14.24
C ILE A 176 19.42 15.78 14.63
N GLY A 177 19.89 14.79 15.40
CA GLY A 177 19.10 13.61 15.71
C GLY A 177 19.06 12.61 14.57
N TYR A 178 18.05 11.76 14.60
CA TYR A 178 17.81 10.77 13.56
C TYR A 178 16.32 10.48 13.41
N VAL A 179 15.96 9.87 12.28
CA VAL A 179 14.65 9.26 12.04
C VAL A 179 14.77 7.75 12.15
N SER A 180 13.73 7.09 12.62
CA SER A 180 13.64 5.64 12.54
C SER A 180 12.18 5.18 12.53
N LYS A 181 12.00 3.87 12.33
CA LYS A 181 10.67 3.24 12.17
C LYS A 181 9.71 3.72 13.25
N ILE A 182 8.51 4.11 12.83
CA ILE A 182 7.40 4.47 13.71
C ILE A 182 7.08 3.27 14.61
N ASN A 183 6.93 3.54 15.90
CA ASN A 183 6.46 2.55 16.88
C ASN A 183 5.09 2.95 17.44
N ASP A 184 4.48 2.08 18.23
CA ASP A 184 3.12 2.29 18.74
C ASP A 184 3.01 3.59 19.57
N LYS A 185 4.06 3.99 20.30
CA LYS A 185 4.07 5.27 21.03
C LYS A 185 4.07 6.48 20.12
N ASP A 186 4.73 6.38 18.96
CA ASP A 186 4.66 7.45 17.96
C ASP A 186 3.29 7.50 17.31
N VAL A 187 2.65 6.36 17.06
CA VAL A 187 1.27 6.29 16.56
C VAL A 187 0.30 6.94 17.55
N GLU A 188 0.41 6.62 18.84
CA GLU A 188 -0.39 7.25 19.90
C GLU A 188 -0.16 8.77 19.94
N ARG A 189 1.10 9.22 19.89
CA ARG A 189 1.44 10.66 19.83
C ARG A 189 0.82 11.34 18.61
N LEU A 190 1.01 10.76 17.43
CA LEU A 190 0.46 11.29 16.17
C LEU A 190 -1.07 11.32 16.18
N ASN A 191 -1.71 10.33 16.80
CA ASN A 191 -3.16 10.27 16.93
C ASN A 191 -3.69 11.37 17.87
N ASN A 192 -3.06 11.52 19.03
CA ASN A 192 -3.40 12.58 20.01
C ASN A 192 -3.20 13.98 19.43
N ASP A 193 -2.15 14.17 18.62
CA ASP A 193 -1.86 15.43 17.93
C ASP A 193 -2.73 15.66 16.68
N GLY A 194 -3.61 14.72 16.30
CA GLY A 194 -4.45 14.81 15.10
C GLY A 194 -3.70 14.71 13.77
N LYS A 195 -2.47 14.20 13.79
CA LYS A 195 -1.55 14.14 12.63
C LYS A 195 -1.53 12.79 11.94
N LEU A 196 -2.04 11.73 12.57
CA LEU A 196 -1.93 10.34 12.10
C LEU A 196 -2.39 10.15 10.64
N ALA A 197 -3.43 10.87 10.22
CA ALA A 197 -3.93 10.82 8.83
C ALA A 197 -2.86 11.20 7.80
N ASN A 198 -1.99 12.17 8.10
CA ASN A 198 -0.92 12.60 7.21
C ASN A 198 0.24 11.59 7.15
N TYR A 199 0.26 10.56 8.01
CA TYR A 199 1.33 9.56 8.07
C TYR A 199 0.92 8.22 7.44
N ALA A 200 -0.19 8.16 6.69
CA ALA A 200 -0.74 6.93 6.13
C ALA A 200 0.23 6.12 5.23
N ALA A 201 1.19 6.79 4.57
CA ALA A 201 2.24 6.14 3.77
C ALA A 201 3.66 6.30 4.37
N THR A 202 3.78 6.98 5.51
CA THR A 202 5.07 7.28 6.13
C THR A 202 5.36 6.26 7.23
N HIS A 203 6.54 5.66 7.18
CA HIS A 203 6.92 4.56 8.08
C HIS A 203 8.06 4.92 9.05
N ASP A 204 8.68 6.10 8.88
CA ASP A 204 9.79 6.60 9.66
C ASP A 204 9.47 7.99 10.21
N ILE A 205 9.93 8.28 11.43
CA ILE A 205 9.69 9.56 12.13
C ILE A 205 10.94 10.01 12.90
N GLY A 206 11.15 11.31 13.05
CA GLY A 206 12.20 11.92 13.86
C GLY A 206 12.09 11.54 15.35
N LYS A 207 13.18 11.03 15.92
CA LYS A 207 13.24 10.56 17.32
C LYS A 207 13.94 11.51 18.27
N LEU A 208 14.87 12.32 17.75
CA LEU A 208 15.71 13.24 18.53
C LEU A 208 16.04 14.49 17.71
N GLY A 209 16.55 15.53 18.37
CA GLY A 209 17.20 16.68 17.74
C GLY A 209 16.26 17.49 16.84
N ILE A 210 16.85 18.17 15.86
CA ILE A 210 16.15 18.92 14.82
C ILE A 210 15.16 18.03 14.06
N GLU A 211 15.52 16.78 13.77
CA GLU A 211 14.65 15.84 13.06
C GLU A 211 13.31 15.64 13.78
N ARG A 212 13.31 15.54 15.11
CA ARG A 212 12.08 15.42 15.89
C ARG A 212 11.39 16.76 16.14
N TYR A 213 12.16 17.80 16.49
CA TYR A 213 11.58 19.08 16.86
C TYR A 213 10.85 19.73 15.68
N TYR A 214 11.43 19.64 14.49
CA TYR A 214 10.87 20.16 13.25
C TYR A 214 10.22 19.08 12.39
N GLU A 215 9.78 17.97 13.00
CA GLU A 215 9.16 16.84 12.28
C GLU A 215 8.03 17.30 11.35
N ASP A 216 7.12 18.15 11.85
CA ASP A 216 5.92 18.56 11.11
C ASP A 216 6.26 19.32 9.82
N VAL A 217 7.26 20.20 9.87
CA VAL A 217 7.70 20.97 8.71
C VAL A 217 8.57 20.13 7.77
N LEU A 218 9.39 19.22 8.33
CA LEU A 218 10.25 18.33 7.56
C LEU A 218 9.47 17.23 6.85
N HIS A 219 8.34 16.78 7.39
CA HIS A 219 7.57 15.67 6.85
C HIS A 219 6.94 16.01 5.49
N GLY A 220 6.24 17.15 5.40
CA GLY A 220 5.45 17.52 4.22
C GLY A 220 4.01 16.98 4.26
N GLN A 221 3.34 16.95 3.11
CA GLN A 221 1.93 16.54 2.99
C GLN A 221 1.79 15.30 2.11
N THR A 222 1.12 14.28 2.64
CA THR A 222 0.83 13.03 1.94
C THR A 222 -0.12 13.26 0.78
N GLY A 223 0.26 12.74 -0.38
CA GLY A 223 -0.57 12.68 -1.58
C GLY A 223 -1.37 11.38 -1.63
N TYR A 224 -2.11 11.17 -2.71
CA TYR A 224 -2.78 9.90 -2.94
C TYR A 224 -3.02 9.68 -4.43
N GLU A 225 -3.13 8.42 -4.81
CA GLU A 225 -3.55 8.00 -6.15
C GLU A 225 -4.81 7.13 -6.07
N GLU A 226 -5.67 7.29 -7.06
CA GLU A 226 -6.82 6.44 -7.31
C GLU A 226 -6.39 5.36 -8.30
N VAL A 227 -6.34 4.11 -7.85
CA VAL A 227 -5.91 2.97 -8.66
C VAL A 227 -7.05 1.99 -8.87
N GLU A 228 -7.19 1.53 -10.10
CA GLU A 228 -8.14 0.49 -10.45
C GLU A 228 -7.50 -0.88 -10.19
N VAL A 229 -8.05 -1.66 -9.27
CA VAL A 229 -7.57 -3.00 -8.93
C VAL A 229 -8.43 -4.09 -9.59
N ASN A 230 -7.81 -5.22 -9.94
CA ASN A 230 -8.55 -6.40 -10.37
C ASN A 230 -9.07 -7.22 -9.18
N ASN A 231 -9.83 -8.28 -9.46
CA ASN A 231 -10.34 -9.24 -8.46
C ASN A 231 -9.25 -9.95 -7.62
N ARG A 232 -7.97 -9.86 -8.02
CA ARG A 232 -6.79 -10.37 -7.28
C ARG A 232 -6.02 -9.26 -6.57
N GLY A 233 -6.54 -8.03 -6.52
CA GLY A 233 -5.91 -6.88 -5.88
C GLY A 233 -4.67 -6.32 -6.60
N ARG A 234 -4.46 -6.64 -7.87
CA ARG A 234 -3.39 -6.04 -8.68
C ARG A 234 -3.87 -4.74 -9.30
N VAL A 235 -3.04 -3.71 -9.25
CA VAL A 235 -3.27 -2.43 -9.92
C VAL A 235 -3.25 -2.66 -11.44
N ILE A 236 -4.33 -2.29 -12.12
CA ILE A 236 -4.48 -2.34 -13.58
C ILE A 236 -4.07 -1.00 -14.17
N ARG A 237 -4.60 0.09 -13.62
CA ARG A 237 -4.32 1.46 -14.07
C ARG A 237 -4.42 2.46 -12.94
N GLN A 238 -3.71 3.57 -13.11
CA GLN A 238 -3.89 4.78 -12.34
C GLN A 238 -4.98 5.62 -13.00
N LEU A 239 -6.00 6.04 -12.24
CA LEU A 239 -7.11 6.87 -12.71
C LEU A 239 -6.83 8.35 -12.49
N LYS A 240 -6.27 8.67 -11.32
CA LYS A 240 -5.99 10.03 -10.87
C LYS A 240 -4.84 10.01 -9.88
N GLU A 241 -4.04 11.06 -9.90
CA GLU A 241 -2.97 11.29 -8.94
C GLU A 241 -3.11 12.69 -8.34
N VAL A 242 -2.99 12.77 -7.02
CA VAL A 242 -2.75 14.02 -6.31
C VAL A 242 -1.35 13.89 -5.70
N PRO A 243 -0.34 14.57 -6.28
CA PRO A 243 1.04 14.39 -5.87
C PRO A 243 1.26 14.89 -4.43
N PRO A 244 2.16 14.26 -3.66
CA PRO A 244 2.51 14.73 -2.33
C PRO A 244 3.28 16.06 -2.39
N GLN A 245 3.22 16.85 -1.32
CA GLN A 245 4.05 18.05 -1.17
C GLN A 245 5.27 17.70 -0.31
N ALA A 246 6.45 17.99 -0.83
CA ALA A 246 7.69 17.78 -0.09
C ALA A 246 7.71 18.64 1.19
N GLY A 247 8.33 18.10 2.24
CA GLY A 247 8.63 18.85 3.45
C GLY A 247 9.57 20.02 3.17
N HIS A 248 9.53 21.02 4.04
CA HIS A 248 10.31 22.23 3.89
C HIS A 248 11.77 21.99 4.28
N ASP A 249 12.67 22.54 3.46
CA ASP A 249 14.08 22.55 3.78
C ASP A 249 14.35 23.49 4.96
N ILE A 250 15.25 23.09 5.85
CA ILE A 250 15.60 23.86 7.05
C ILE A 250 17.04 24.32 6.95
N TYR A 251 17.27 25.61 7.18
CA TYR A 251 18.60 26.20 7.33
C TYR A 251 18.88 26.46 8.80
N LEU A 252 19.92 25.81 9.32
CA LEU A 252 20.37 25.96 10.70
C LEU A 252 21.44 27.04 10.83
N THR A 253 21.68 27.47 12.08
CA THR A 253 22.76 28.39 12.42
C THR A 253 24.09 27.69 12.70
N LEU A 254 24.10 26.35 12.73
CA LEU A 254 25.29 25.53 12.93
C LEU A 254 26.34 25.83 11.86
N ASP A 255 27.60 25.65 12.22
CA ASP A 255 28.72 25.57 11.29
C ASP A 255 29.39 24.19 11.38
N LEU A 256 29.32 23.43 10.29
CA LEU A 256 29.75 22.05 10.22
C LEU A 256 31.25 21.91 10.50
N LYS A 257 32.06 22.83 9.96
CA LYS A 257 33.52 22.77 10.12
C LYS A 257 33.88 23.02 11.58
N LEU A 258 33.22 23.97 12.23
CA LEU A 258 33.38 24.21 13.67
C LEU A 258 32.93 23.00 14.49
N GLN A 259 31.78 22.41 14.16
CA GLN A 259 31.24 21.23 14.86
C GLN A 259 32.21 20.04 14.79
N GLN A 260 32.73 19.72 13.61
CA GLN A 260 33.69 18.61 13.41
C GLN A 260 35.01 18.88 14.13
N TYR A 261 35.46 20.13 14.16
CA TYR A 261 36.65 20.54 14.91
C TYR A 261 36.46 20.31 16.42
N ILE A 262 35.32 20.73 16.98
CA ILE A 262 35.00 20.51 18.40
C ILE A 262 34.88 19.02 18.72
N GLU A 263 34.21 18.22 17.89
CA GLU A 263 34.11 16.77 18.10
C GLU A 263 35.51 16.13 18.18
N THR A 264 36.41 16.53 17.28
CA THR A 264 37.80 16.03 17.25
C THR A 264 38.56 16.42 18.52
N LEU A 265 38.39 17.65 19.02
CA LEU A 265 39.02 18.10 20.27
C LEU A 265 38.51 17.37 21.51
N LEU A 266 37.24 16.96 21.50
CA LEU A 266 36.61 16.26 22.63
C LEU A 266 36.78 14.74 22.58
N ALA A 267 37.54 14.21 21.61
CA ALA A 267 37.71 12.78 21.43
C ALA A 267 38.12 12.07 22.73
N GLY A 268 37.37 11.04 23.13
CA GLY A 268 37.60 10.27 24.35
C GLY A 268 37.12 10.92 25.66
N SER A 269 36.54 12.12 25.60
CA SER A 269 36.01 12.85 26.76
C SER A 269 34.49 12.88 26.79
N ARG A 270 33.90 12.76 27.98
CA ARG A 270 32.48 13.07 28.21
C ARG A 270 32.36 14.56 28.45
N ALA A 271 31.98 15.31 27.42
CA ALA A 271 31.92 16.77 27.44
C ALA A 271 30.70 17.30 26.68
N ALA A 272 30.36 18.56 26.91
CA ALA A 272 29.36 19.31 26.15
C ALA A 272 29.92 20.69 25.82
N VAL A 273 29.68 21.15 24.59
CA VAL A 273 30.04 22.48 24.10
C VAL A 273 28.83 23.00 23.32
N VAL A 274 28.48 24.26 23.56
CA VAL A 274 27.34 24.97 22.95
C VAL A 274 27.85 26.21 22.25
#